data_AF-A0A6S4XZF7-F1
#
_entry.id   AF-A0A6S4XZF7-F1
#
_cell.length_a   1.000
_cell.length_b   1.000
_cell.length_c   1.000
_cell.angle_alpha   90.00
_cell.angle_beta   90.00
_cell.angle_gamma   90.00
#
_symmetry.space_group_name_H-M   'P 1'
#
loop_
_entity.id
_entity.type
_entity.pdbx_description
1 polymer ?
#
loop_
_entity_poly.entity_id
_entity_poly.type
_entity_poly.pdbx_seq_one_letter_code
_entity_poly.pdbx_strand_id
1 'polypeptide(L)'
;MSVGYFLRVGDSTTCGGKILTGDSTFQWYGVSAAREGDMVNCGKHSGTYKILGGVADSFDGGQTLAGSLDSFSSCPCHAKFISGIPDSYAKADAGGVEKSSPQ
;
A
#
# COMPACT_ATOMS: atom_id res chain seq x y z
N MET A 1 11.27 -3.57 -15.48
CA MET A 1 9.88 -3.34 -15.04
C MET A 1 9.70 -4.10 -13.74
N SER A 2 9.36 -3.39 -12.67
CA SER A 2 9.03 -4.00 -11.39
C SER A 2 7.53 -3.89 -11.20
N VAL A 3 6.86 -5.04 -11.13
CA VAL A 3 5.41 -5.09 -10.88
C VAL A 3 5.20 -5.11 -9.37
N GLY A 4 4.51 -4.10 -8.86
CA GLY A 4 4.02 -4.06 -7.49
C GLY A 4 2.53 -4.36 -7.43
N TYR A 5 2.01 -4.55 -6.22
CA TYR A 5 0.58 -4.77 -5.99
C TYR A 5 0.03 -3.72 -5.04
N PHE A 6 -1.18 -3.23 -5.32
CA PHE A 6 -1.84 -2.28 -4.43
C PHE A 6 -2.27 -2.95 -3.14
N LEU A 7 -2.21 -2.16 -2.06
CA LEU A 7 -2.54 -2.61 -0.72
C LEU A 7 -3.82 -1.96 -0.24
N ARG A 8 -4.57 -2.69 0.58
CA ARG A 8 -5.87 -2.26 1.10
C ARG A 8 -5.96 -2.50 2.59
N VAL A 9 -6.97 -1.90 3.19
CA VAL A 9 -7.33 -2.18 4.58
C VAL A 9 -7.59 -3.68 4.75
N GLY A 10 -6.95 -4.27 5.76
CA GLY A 10 -7.03 -5.70 6.02
C GLY A 10 -5.94 -6.55 5.33
N ASP A 11 -5.13 -5.98 4.43
CA ASP A 11 -4.00 -6.73 3.88
C ASP A 11 -3.00 -7.10 4.98
N SER A 12 -2.50 -8.33 4.88
CA SER A 12 -1.59 -8.90 5.86
C SER A 12 -0.15 -8.51 5.56
N THR A 13 0.69 -8.47 6.57
CA THR A 13 2.13 -8.25 6.40
C THR A 13 2.91 -9.52 6.67
N THR A 14 4.12 -9.59 6.10
CA THR A 14 5.06 -10.69 6.31
C THR A 14 5.46 -10.91 7.77
N CYS A 15 5.25 -9.92 8.65
CA CYS A 15 5.44 -10.07 10.09
C CYS A 15 4.19 -10.55 10.85
N GLY A 16 3.13 -10.96 10.15
CA GLY A 16 1.84 -11.34 10.75
C GLY A 16 1.00 -10.14 11.21
N GLY A 17 1.34 -8.95 10.73
CA GLY A 17 0.59 -7.73 10.94
C GLY A 17 -0.53 -7.54 9.93
N LYS A 18 -1.27 -6.42 10.04
CA LYS A 18 -2.32 -6.07 9.09
C LYS A 18 -2.54 -4.56 9.00
N ILE A 19 -3.03 -4.10 7.85
CA ILE A 19 -3.40 -2.69 7.65
C ILE A 19 -4.73 -2.41 8.35
N LEU A 20 -4.77 -1.35 9.15
CA LEU A 20 -5.92 -0.97 9.99
C LEU A 20 -6.73 0.15 9.37
N THR A 21 -6.07 1.13 8.79
CA THR A 21 -6.72 2.29 8.15
C THR A 21 -6.35 2.38 6.68
N GLY A 22 -7.22 3.06 5.96
CA GLY A 22 -7.05 3.36 4.56
C GLY A 22 -7.99 4.49 4.19
N ASP A 23 -7.97 4.85 2.93
CA ASP A 23 -8.76 5.94 2.41
C ASP A 23 -10.04 5.46 1.74
N SER A 24 -11.13 6.18 1.96
CA SER A 24 -12.41 5.91 1.32
C SER A 24 -12.55 6.55 -0.06
N THR A 25 -11.66 7.48 -0.45
CA THR A 25 -11.66 8.06 -1.81
C THR A 25 -11.24 7.00 -2.84
N PHE A 26 -10.32 6.13 -2.46
CA PHE A 26 -9.87 5.00 -3.26
C PHE A 26 -10.38 3.71 -2.63
N GLN A 27 -11.34 3.05 -3.27
CA GLN A 27 -11.85 1.77 -2.81
C GLN A 27 -11.72 0.74 -3.91
N TRP A 28 -11.15 -0.40 -3.60
CA TRP A 28 -11.07 -1.54 -4.51
C TRP A 28 -11.91 -2.67 -3.94
N TYR A 29 -12.85 -3.18 -4.75
CA TYR A 29 -13.81 -4.21 -4.33
C TYR A 29 -14.53 -3.87 -3.02
N GLY A 30 -14.86 -2.58 -2.81
CA GLY A 30 -15.54 -2.10 -1.60
C GLY A 30 -14.64 -2.03 -0.34
N VAL A 31 -13.33 -2.17 -0.49
CA VAL A 31 -12.35 -2.04 0.59
C VAL A 31 -11.48 -0.82 0.34
N SER A 32 -11.36 0.01 1.37
CA SER A 32 -10.49 1.20 1.36
C SER A 32 -9.05 0.85 1.00
N ALA A 33 -8.47 1.68 0.14
CA ALA A 33 -7.09 1.62 -0.26
C ALA A 33 -6.16 2.03 0.88
N ALA A 34 -5.08 1.31 1.08
CA ALA A 34 -4.02 1.75 1.98
C ALA A 34 -3.18 2.82 1.29
N ARG A 35 -2.73 3.83 2.03
CA ARG A 35 -1.84 4.88 1.54
C ARG A 35 -0.61 5.04 2.42
N GLU A 36 0.36 5.81 1.94
CA GLU A 36 1.45 6.24 2.80
C GLU A 36 0.90 6.96 4.06
N GLY A 37 1.45 6.60 5.22
CA GLY A 37 1.03 7.14 6.51
C GLY A 37 -0.10 6.39 7.20
N ASP A 38 -0.77 5.44 6.52
CA ASP A 38 -1.83 4.63 7.13
C ASP A 38 -1.31 3.75 8.26
N MET A 39 -2.19 3.48 9.23
CA MET A 39 -1.87 2.70 10.42
C MET A 39 -1.88 1.21 10.11
N VAL A 40 -0.84 0.53 10.59
CA VAL A 40 -0.63 -0.90 10.43
C VAL A 40 -0.25 -1.53 11.77
N ASN A 41 -0.81 -2.69 12.04
CA ASN A 41 -0.41 -3.52 13.17
C ASN A 41 0.78 -4.37 12.77
N CYS A 42 1.69 -4.67 13.70
CA CYS A 42 2.72 -5.68 13.54
C CYS A 42 2.37 -6.92 14.39
N GLY A 43 2.45 -8.12 13.82
CA GLY A 43 2.19 -9.35 14.59
C GLY A 43 3.30 -9.72 15.56
N LYS A 44 4.50 -9.16 15.38
CA LYS A 44 5.69 -9.43 16.21
C LYS A 44 5.94 -8.40 17.30
N HIS A 45 5.50 -7.17 17.10
CA HIS A 45 5.72 -6.08 18.04
C HIS A 45 4.40 -5.41 18.37
N SER A 46 4.06 -5.35 19.66
CA SER A 46 2.88 -4.62 20.13
C SER A 46 3.08 -3.12 19.89
N GLY A 47 2.37 -2.59 18.90
CA GLY A 47 2.40 -1.18 18.55
C GLY A 47 1.69 -0.92 17.22
N THR A 48 1.23 0.31 17.06
CA THR A 48 0.68 0.79 15.79
C THR A 48 1.81 1.45 15.01
N TYR A 49 2.12 0.88 13.85
CA TYR A 49 3.12 1.41 12.93
C TYR A 49 2.43 2.14 11.78
N LYS A 50 3.20 2.83 10.97
CA LYS A 50 2.70 3.49 9.77
C LYS A 50 3.29 2.86 8.51
N ILE A 51 2.56 2.97 7.41
CA ILE A 51 3.12 2.66 6.10
C ILE A 51 4.08 3.78 5.72
N LEU A 52 5.30 3.40 5.37
CA LEU A 52 6.31 4.29 4.82
C LEU A 52 6.49 3.93 3.35
N GLY A 53 6.52 4.96 2.51
CA GLY A 53 6.55 4.81 1.07
C GLY A 53 5.16 4.55 0.48
N GLY A 54 5.00 5.01 -0.73
CA GLY A 54 3.82 4.81 -1.56
C GLY A 54 4.26 4.65 -3.00
N VAL A 55 3.34 4.18 -3.83
CA VAL A 55 3.53 4.22 -5.26
C VAL A 55 3.69 5.69 -5.64
N ALA A 56 4.78 6.01 -6.35
CA ALA A 56 5.11 7.35 -6.87
C ALA A 56 4.13 7.84 -7.96
N ASP A 57 2.95 7.23 -7.98
CA ASP A 57 1.79 7.59 -8.74
C ASP A 57 1.04 8.63 -7.91
N SER A 58 1.58 9.84 -7.88
CA SER A 58 0.97 11.00 -7.25
C SER A 58 -0.35 11.29 -7.94
N PHE A 59 -1.47 10.87 -7.36
CA PHE A 59 -2.77 11.31 -7.83
C PHE A 59 -2.91 12.82 -7.54
N ASP A 60 -3.48 13.55 -8.51
CA ASP A 60 -3.73 15.00 -8.46
C ASP A 60 -4.51 15.34 -7.18
N GLY A 61 -3.79 15.72 -6.12
CA GLY A 61 -4.28 15.72 -4.74
C GLY A 61 -3.25 15.32 -3.68
N GLY A 62 -2.06 14.84 -4.07
CA GLY A 62 -0.93 14.59 -3.17
C GLY A 62 -1.04 13.31 -2.34
N GLN A 63 -1.97 12.41 -2.69
CA GLN A 63 -2.17 11.14 -2.01
C GLN A 63 -1.57 10.01 -2.82
N THR A 64 -0.52 9.40 -2.26
CA THR A 64 0.16 8.23 -2.81
C THR A 64 -0.41 6.96 -2.17
N LEU A 65 -0.83 6.03 -3.02
CA LEU A 65 -1.32 4.72 -2.58
C LEU A 65 -0.17 3.86 -2.07
N ALA A 66 -0.42 2.98 -1.12
CA ALA A 66 0.58 2.05 -0.63
C ALA A 66 0.68 0.85 -1.58
N GLY A 67 1.91 0.44 -1.89
CA GLY A 67 2.17 -0.68 -2.77
C GLY A 67 3.16 -1.67 -2.16
N SER A 68 2.95 -2.97 -2.37
CA SER A 68 3.79 -4.03 -1.78
C SER A 68 5.29 -3.92 -2.13
N LEU A 69 5.62 -3.25 -3.23
CA LEU A 69 7.00 -3.10 -3.71
C LEU A 69 7.72 -1.86 -3.15
N ASP A 70 7.01 -0.73 -3.02
CA ASP A 70 7.59 0.55 -2.60
C ASP A 70 7.26 0.91 -1.15
N SER A 71 6.27 0.23 -0.56
CA SER A 71 5.81 0.48 0.79
C SER A 71 6.35 -0.57 1.75
N PHE A 72 6.79 -0.09 2.90
CA PHE A 72 7.28 -0.90 4.01
C PHE A 72 6.64 -0.40 5.29
N SER A 73 6.43 -1.32 6.24
CA SER A 73 5.96 -0.91 7.56
C SER A 73 7.10 -0.23 8.32
N SER A 74 6.79 0.88 9.01
CA SER A 74 7.66 1.55 9.98
C SER A 74 8.05 0.67 11.18
N CYS A 75 7.55 -0.56 11.24
CA CYS A 75 8.01 -1.53 12.23
C CYS A 75 9.50 -1.85 12.07
N PRO A 76 10.20 -2.19 13.18
CA PRO A 76 11.62 -2.57 13.14
C PRO A 76 11.88 -3.82 12.28
N CYS A 77 10.83 -4.56 11.92
CA CYS A 77 10.93 -5.73 11.03
C CYS A 77 11.13 -5.35 9.55
N HIS A 78 10.90 -4.10 9.15
CA HIS A 78 10.76 -3.69 7.74
C HIS A 78 9.87 -4.67 6.95
N ALA A 79 8.72 -5.00 7.55
CA ALA A 79 7.84 -5.99 6.98
C ALA A 79 7.25 -5.49 5.66
N LYS A 80 7.33 -6.35 4.63
CA LYS A 80 6.62 -6.17 3.38
C LYS A 80 5.14 -6.52 3.56
N PHE A 81 4.31 -5.89 2.76
CA PHE A 81 2.89 -6.15 2.70
C PHE A 81 2.58 -7.24 1.68
N ILE A 82 1.60 -8.07 1.99
CA ILE A 82 1.13 -9.16 1.15
C ILE A 82 -0.22 -8.71 0.61
N SER A 83 -0.28 -8.38 -0.67
CA SER A 83 -1.52 -8.05 -1.36
C SER A 83 -2.37 -9.30 -1.56
N GLY A 84 -3.61 -9.26 -1.08
CA GLY A 84 -4.61 -10.29 -1.32
C GLY A 84 -5.33 -10.15 -2.66
N ILE A 85 -4.99 -9.15 -3.48
CA ILE A 85 -5.65 -8.85 -4.75
C ILE A 85 -4.73 -9.02 -5.95
N PRO A 86 -5.30 -9.34 -7.13
CA PRO A 86 -4.57 -9.36 -8.39
C PRO A 86 -4.29 -7.96 -8.98
N ASP A 87 -4.75 -6.88 -8.33
CA ASP A 87 -4.50 -5.50 -8.76
C ASP A 87 -3.01 -5.14 -8.60
N SER A 88 -2.33 -5.21 -9.73
CA SER A 88 -0.92 -4.91 -9.87
C SER A 88 -0.72 -3.61 -10.63
N TYR A 89 0.36 -2.93 -10.30
CA TYR A 89 0.84 -1.74 -11.00
C TYR A 89 2.26 -2.00 -11.49
N ALA A 90 2.55 -1.53 -12.71
CA ALA A 90 3.90 -1.58 -13.25
C ALA A 90 4.61 -0.27 -12.93
N LYS A 91 5.63 -0.31 -12.06
CA LYS A 91 6.51 0.83 -11.85
C LYS A 91 7.64 0.77 -12.88
N ALA A 92 7.65 1.73 -13.80
CA ALA A 92 8.86 2.11 -14.50
C ALA A 92 9.75 2.87 -13.50
N ASP A 93 11.03 2.52 -13.43
CA ASP A 93 11.98 3.15 -12.51
C ASP A 93 11.94 4.69 -12.69
N ALA A 94 11.55 5.39 -11.63
CA ALA A 94 11.44 6.84 -11.50
C ALA A 94 10.63 7.60 -12.58
N GLY A 95 9.31 7.73 -12.35
CA GLY A 95 8.51 8.87 -12.84
C GLY A 95 7.39 8.55 -13.83
N GLY A 96 6.15 8.57 -13.34
CA GLY A 96 4.94 8.68 -14.17
C GLY A 96 3.97 7.52 -14.02
N VAL A 97 2.83 7.79 -13.37
CA VAL A 97 1.65 6.90 -13.42
C VAL A 97 1.04 6.95 -14.81
N GLU A 98 1.04 5.82 -15.49
CA GLU A 98 0.15 5.59 -16.63
C GLU A 98 -1.21 5.18 -16.07
N LYS A 99 -2.23 5.95 -16.45
CA LYS A 99 -3.59 5.87 -15.93
C LYS A 99 -4.26 4.60 -16.44
N SER A 100 -4.56 3.66 -15.54
CA SER A 100 -5.55 2.61 -15.81
C SER A 100 -6.84 2.93 -15.07
N SER A 101 -7.66 3.79 -15.69
CA SER A 101 -9.12 3.73 -15.52
C SER A 101 -9.76 3.78 -16.91
N PRO A 102 -10.22 2.64 -17.45
CA PRO A 102 -11.33 2.61 -18.37
C PRO A 102 -12.57 2.13 -17.62
N GLN A 103 -13.53 3.01 -17.34
CA GLN A 103 -14.72 3.25 -18.18
C GLN A 103 -15.71 4.17 -17.47
#